data_AF-A0A7Z8E1I0-F1
#
_entry.id   AF-A0A7Z8E1I0-F1
#
_cell.length_a   1.000
_cell.length_b   1.000
_cell.length_c   1.000
_cell.angle_alpha   90.00
_cell.angle_beta   90.00
_cell.angle_gamma   90.00
#
_symmetry.space_group_name_H-M   'P 1'
#
loop_
_entity.id
_entity.type
_entity.pdbx_description
1 polymer ?
#
loop_
_entity_poly.entity_id
_entity_poly.type
_entity_poly.pdbx_seq_one_letter_code
_entity_poly.pdbx_strand_id
1 'polypeptide(L)'
;FVVIDKNGKLASTTNTLSSFFGTGKYVKEGFYMNNSLTNFSTDPNSPNYGEKHKAPRSYTSPTIIVGPDFYMGIGSPGGNKIPTILNEVIVDYLRGNGTLQESINKPRFYNDGGTIFYENAMDDNDVNIF
;
A
#
# COMPACT_ATOMS: atom_id res chain seq x y z
N PHE A 1 -6.79 -4.71 5.84
CA PHE A 1 -7.41 -4.72 7.18
C PHE A 1 -6.43 -5.34 8.17
N VAL A 2 -6.64 -5.08 9.46
CA VAL A 2 -5.81 -5.59 10.56
C VAL A 2 -6.73 -6.12 11.66
N VAL A 3 -6.41 -7.28 12.20
CA VAL A 3 -7.15 -7.91 13.32
C VAL A 3 -6.16 -8.38 14.37
N ILE A 4 -6.49 -8.14 15.64
CA ILE A 4 -5.77 -8.67 16.81
C ILE A 4 -6.79 -9.37 17.70
N ASP A 5 -6.55 -10.63 18.05
CA ASP A 5 -7.42 -11.38 18.97
C ASP A 5 -7.04 -11.18 20.44
N LYS A 6 -7.89 -11.67 21.36
CA LYS A 6 -7.67 -11.57 22.81
C LYS A 6 -6.42 -12.29 23.32
N ASN A 7 -5.85 -13.20 22.53
CA ASN A 7 -4.63 -13.95 22.86
C ASN A 7 -3.39 -13.28 22.24
N GLY A 8 -3.54 -12.11 21.59
CA GLY A 8 -2.46 -11.40 20.93
C GLY A 8 -2.10 -11.94 19.54
N LYS A 9 -2.92 -12.78 18.91
CA LYS A 9 -2.68 -13.20 17.52
C LYS A 9 -3.04 -12.07 16.57
N LEU A 10 -2.10 -11.67 15.72
CA LEU A 10 -2.26 -10.56 14.78
C LEU A 10 -2.28 -11.06 13.34
N ALA A 11 -3.22 -10.54 12.54
CA ALA A 11 -3.24 -10.67 11.09
C ALA A 11 -3.28 -9.28 10.43
N SER A 12 -2.32 -9.00 9.54
CA SER A 12 -2.35 -7.85 8.63
C SER A 12 -2.54 -8.38 7.21
N THR A 13 -3.56 -7.90 6.51
CA THR A 13 -3.94 -8.45 5.20
C THR A 13 -4.40 -7.35 4.26
N THR A 14 -3.90 -7.40 3.03
CA THR A 14 -4.30 -6.52 1.94
C THR A 14 -4.73 -7.38 0.76
N ASN A 15 -6.01 -7.34 0.41
CA ASN A 15 -6.58 -8.02 -0.74
C ASN A 15 -6.97 -7.01 -1.82
N THR A 16 -6.94 -7.41 -3.09
CA THR A 16 -7.24 -6.51 -4.20
C THR A 16 -7.70 -7.26 -5.45
N LEU A 17 -8.51 -6.59 -6.29
CA LEU A 17 -8.75 -6.98 -7.69
C LEU A 17 -7.79 -6.26 -8.66
N SER A 18 -6.78 -5.57 -8.13
CA SER A 18 -5.99 -4.51 -8.75
C SER A 18 -6.81 -3.22 -8.90
N SER A 19 -7.52 -3.04 -10.02
CA SER A 19 -8.42 -1.90 -10.22
C SER A 19 -9.74 -2.07 -9.47
N PHE A 20 -10.50 -0.97 -9.30
CA PHE A 20 -11.89 -1.06 -8.86
C PHE A 20 -12.67 -1.96 -9.82
N PHE A 21 -13.37 -2.97 -9.28
CA PHE A 21 -14.04 -4.03 -10.03
C PHE A 21 -13.13 -4.88 -10.95
N GLY A 22 -11.81 -4.80 -10.79
CA GLY A 22 -10.82 -5.56 -11.55
C GLY A 22 -10.92 -5.30 -13.06
N THR A 23 -11.19 -6.35 -13.84
CA THR A 23 -11.46 -6.25 -15.28
C THR A 23 -12.84 -5.68 -15.63
N GLY A 24 -13.74 -5.52 -14.64
CA GLY A 24 -15.16 -5.22 -14.86
C GLY A 24 -15.99 -6.44 -15.28
N LYS A 25 -15.37 -7.58 -15.57
CA LYS A 25 -16.06 -8.82 -15.93
C LYS A 25 -16.68 -9.45 -14.69
N TYR A 26 -18.00 -9.41 -14.61
CA TYR A 26 -18.79 -10.17 -13.65
C TYR A 26 -19.04 -11.58 -14.17
N VAL A 27 -18.74 -12.60 -13.38
CA VAL A 27 -18.99 -14.00 -13.73
C VAL A 27 -20.31 -14.49 -13.16
N LYS A 28 -20.91 -15.51 -13.79
CA LYS A 28 -22.22 -16.05 -13.39
C LYS A 28 -22.26 -16.55 -11.95
N GLU A 29 -21.10 -16.94 -11.40
CA GLU A 29 -20.92 -17.41 -10.03
C GLU A 29 -20.94 -16.28 -8.99
N GLY A 30 -21.03 -15.01 -9.41
CA GLY A 30 -21.32 -13.90 -8.51
C GLY A 30 -20.13 -13.04 -8.09
N PHE A 31 -19.01 -13.08 -8.81
CA PHE A 31 -17.80 -12.31 -8.47
C PHE A 31 -17.18 -11.60 -9.68
N TYR A 32 -16.32 -10.61 -9.41
CA TYR A 32 -15.54 -9.91 -10.42
C TYR A 32 -14.16 -10.52 -10.59
N MET A 33 -13.67 -10.56 -11.84
CA MET A 33 -12.32 -11.03 -12.15
C MET A 33 -11.28 -9.92 -11.94
N ASN A 34 -10.18 -10.23 -11.25
CA ASN A 34 -9.05 -9.30 -11.09
C ASN A 34 -8.37 -9.00 -12.44
N ASN A 35 -7.70 -7.86 -12.52
CA ASN A 35 -6.82 -7.49 -13.64
C ASN A 35 -5.34 -7.42 -13.23
N SER A 36 -4.89 -8.22 -12.26
CA SER A 36 -3.53 -8.09 -11.70
C SER A 36 -2.40 -8.31 -12.72
N LEU A 37 -2.65 -9.06 -13.81
CA LEU A 37 -1.65 -9.28 -14.85
C LEU A 37 -1.21 -8.00 -15.59
N THR A 38 -1.98 -6.91 -15.49
CA THR A 38 -1.58 -5.60 -16.04
C THR A 38 -0.37 -5.00 -15.32
N ASN A 39 0.04 -5.56 -14.17
CA ASN A 39 1.22 -5.12 -13.43
C ASN A 39 2.53 -5.68 -13.98
N PHE A 40 2.50 -6.59 -14.96
CA PHE A 40 3.74 -6.99 -15.64
C PHE A 40 4.34 -5.82 -16.42
N SER A 41 5.66 -5.81 -16.51
CA SER A 41 6.38 -4.90 -17.40
C SER A 41 6.17 -5.28 -18.85
N THR A 42 6.10 -4.29 -19.74
CA THR A 42 6.14 -4.49 -21.19
C THR A 42 7.55 -4.65 -21.74
N ASP A 43 8.59 -4.28 -20.98
CA ASP A 43 10.00 -4.46 -21.34
C ASP A 43 10.41 -5.94 -21.19
N PRO A 44 10.80 -6.62 -22.29
CA PRO A 44 11.26 -8.01 -22.27
C PRO A 44 12.49 -8.27 -21.39
N ASN A 45 13.31 -7.25 -21.12
CA ASN A 45 14.50 -7.39 -20.27
C ASN A 45 14.19 -7.20 -18.78
N SER A 46 12.95 -6.80 -18.43
CA SER A 46 12.57 -6.59 -17.04
C SER A 46 12.44 -7.93 -16.31
N PRO A 47 12.91 -8.05 -15.06
CA PRO A 47 12.60 -9.22 -14.23
C PRO A 47 11.09 -9.39 -13.98
N ASN A 48 10.31 -8.32 -14.17
CA ASN A 48 8.85 -8.33 -14.08
C ASN A 48 8.17 -8.46 -15.47
N TYR A 49 8.87 -8.93 -16.52
CA TYR A 49 8.21 -9.30 -17.77
C TYR A 49 7.28 -10.50 -17.57
N GLY A 50 6.17 -10.56 -18.32
CA GLY A 50 5.14 -11.58 -18.18
C GLY A 50 5.56 -12.95 -18.73
N GLU A 51 5.35 -14.00 -17.94
CA GLU A 51 5.67 -15.39 -18.34
C GLU A 51 4.59 -16.37 -17.84
N LYS A 52 4.54 -17.57 -18.43
CA LYS A 52 3.61 -18.62 -18.02
C LYS A 52 3.86 -19.01 -16.56
N HIS A 53 2.79 -19.08 -15.76
CA HIS A 53 2.83 -19.42 -14.33
C HIS A 53 3.61 -18.43 -13.44
N LYS A 54 4.01 -17.27 -13.96
CA LYS A 54 4.63 -16.20 -13.18
C LYS A 54 3.56 -15.31 -12.56
N ALA A 55 3.82 -14.78 -11.36
CA ALA A 55 3.00 -13.74 -10.74
C ALA A 55 3.60 -12.36 -11.04
N PRO A 56 2.79 -11.35 -11.36
CA PRO A 56 3.28 -10.00 -11.55
C PRO A 56 3.68 -9.37 -10.21
N ARG A 57 4.54 -8.36 -10.26
CA ARG A 57 4.88 -7.54 -9.09
C ARG A 57 3.59 -7.02 -8.42
N SER A 58 3.55 -7.15 -7.09
CA SER A 58 2.55 -6.51 -6.25
C SER A 58 3.14 -5.31 -5.52
N TYR A 59 2.31 -4.29 -5.31
CA TYR A 59 2.63 -3.15 -4.45
C TYR A 59 2.01 -3.29 -3.05
N THR A 60 1.17 -4.31 -2.82
CA THR A 60 0.59 -4.57 -1.51
C THR A 60 1.69 -4.82 -0.49
N SER A 61 1.65 -4.11 0.63
CA SER A 61 2.65 -4.25 1.70
C SER A 61 1.94 -4.38 3.05
N PRO A 62 1.19 -5.46 3.32
CA PRO A 62 0.67 -5.70 4.66
C PRO A 62 1.86 -5.92 5.60
N THR A 63 1.96 -5.08 6.64
CA THR A 63 3.14 -5.04 7.51
C THR A 63 2.72 -5.31 8.96
N ILE A 64 3.57 -6.05 9.67
CA ILE A 64 3.51 -6.24 11.12
C ILE A 64 4.84 -5.71 11.67
N ILE A 65 4.77 -4.84 12.67
CA ILE A 65 5.92 -4.29 13.38
C ILE A 65 5.88 -4.85 14.80
N VAL A 66 7.02 -5.36 15.27
CA VAL A 66 7.19 -5.90 16.62
C VAL A 66 8.36 -5.18 17.26
N GLY A 67 8.09 -4.51 18.39
CA GLY A 67 9.09 -3.91 19.26
C GLY A 67 9.23 -4.69 20.57
N PRO A 68 10.01 -4.16 21.53
CA PRO A 68 10.21 -4.81 22.83
C PRO A 68 8.90 -4.97 23.62
N ASP A 69 8.09 -3.92 23.68
CA ASP A 69 6.87 -3.86 24.50
C ASP A 69 5.62 -3.50 23.68
N PHE A 70 5.68 -3.58 22.35
CA PHE A 70 4.55 -3.27 21.48
C PHE A 70 4.56 -4.11 20.21
N TYR A 71 3.39 -4.24 19.60
CA TYR A 71 3.24 -4.75 18.24
C TYR A 71 2.09 -4.01 17.55
N MET A 72 2.20 -3.84 16.24
CA MET A 72 1.15 -3.22 15.43
C MET A 72 1.08 -3.87 14.05
N GLY A 73 -0.13 -3.87 13.48
CA GLY A 73 -0.35 -4.21 12.08
C GLY A 73 -0.74 -2.94 11.33
N ILE A 74 -0.25 -2.81 10.10
CA ILE A 74 -0.58 -1.68 9.22
C ILE A 74 -0.66 -2.15 7.77
N GLY A 75 -1.52 -1.49 6.99
CA GLY A 75 -1.66 -1.71 5.57
C GLY A 75 -2.53 -0.60 4.95
N SER A 76 -2.35 -0.38 3.65
CA SER A 76 -3.11 0.63 2.88
C SER A 76 -3.48 0.08 1.51
N PRO A 77 -4.65 0.44 0.94
CA PRO A 77 -4.84 0.39 -0.51
C PRO A 77 -4.06 1.53 -1.18
N GLY A 78 -4.01 1.55 -2.53
CA GLY A 78 -3.44 2.68 -3.27
C GLY A 78 -2.45 2.35 -4.38
N GLY A 79 -2.31 1.06 -4.75
CA GLY A 79 -1.42 0.65 -5.84
C GLY A 79 0.05 0.94 -5.52
N ASN A 80 0.77 1.50 -6.48
CA ASN A 80 2.19 1.88 -6.34
C ASN A 80 2.49 2.88 -5.21
N LYS A 81 1.46 3.57 -4.68
CA LYS A 81 1.59 4.52 -3.56
C LYS A 81 1.74 3.84 -2.20
N ILE A 82 1.35 2.55 -2.09
CA ILE A 82 1.28 1.83 -0.82
C ILE A 82 2.60 1.88 -0.03
N PRO A 83 3.78 1.57 -0.62
CA PRO A 83 5.03 1.57 0.14
C PRO A 83 5.37 2.95 0.73
N THR A 84 5.19 4.03 -0.03
CA THR A 84 5.47 5.40 0.42
C THR A 84 4.55 5.81 1.57
N ILE A 85 3.23 5.63 1.39
CA ILE A 85 2.22 5.96 2.40
C ILE A 85 2.49 5.22 3.71
N LEU A 86 2.81 3.93 3.64
CA LEU A 86 3.12 3.15 4.84
C LEU A 86 4.42 3.62 5.50
N ASN A 87 5.44 3.93 4.70
CA ASN A 87 6.71 4.43 5.23
C ASN A 87 6.52 5.76 5.97
N GLU A 88 5.76 6.71 5.42
CA GLU A 88 5.46 7.99 6.08
C GLU A 88 4.82 7.78 7.45
N VAL A 89 3.76 6.97 7.53
CA VAL A 89 3.06 6.70 8.79
C VAL A 89 3.95 5.96 9.79
N ILE A 90 4.72 4.96 9.34
CA ILE A 90 5.60 4.18 10.20
C ILE A 90 6.72 5.05 10.78
N VAL A 91 7.40 5.83 9.95
CA VAL A 91 8.51 6.68 10.38
C VAL A 91 8.01 7.74 11.36
N ASP A 92 6.88 8.38 11.05
CA ASP A 92 6.29 9.39 11.92
C ASP A 92 5.88 8.80 13.27
N TYR A 93 5.21 7.64 13.28
CA TYR A 93 4.77 7.01 14.51
C TYR A 93 5.94 6.54 15.39
N LEU A 94 6.96 5.93 14.79
CA LEU A 94 8.09 5.38 15.54
C LEU A 94 9.09 6.45 16.03
N ARG A 95 9.12 7.64 15.41
CA ARG A 95 10.03 8.73 15.79
C ARG A 95 9.34 9.90 16.49
N GLY A 96 8.04 10.03 16.31
CA GLY A 96 7.23 11.08 16.91
C GLY A 96 6.83 10.77 18.35
N ASN A 97 6.19 11.75 18.97
CA ASN A 97 5.62 11.63 20.32
C ASN A 97 4.08 11.50 20.29
N GLY A 98 3.49 11.41 19.10
CA GLY A 98 2.04 11.35 18.89
C GLY A 98 1.49 9.92 18.95
N THR A 99 0.18 9.82 18.88
CA THR A 99 -0.57 8.58 18.72
C THR A 99 -0.47 8.07 17.27
N LEU A 100 -0.69 6.76 17.08
CA LEU A 100 -0.77 6.17 15.74
C LEU A 100 -1.84 6.84 14.87
N GLN A 101 -2.98 7.25 15.46
CA GLN A 101 -4.06 7.91 14.73
C GLN A 101 -3.65 9.29 14.22
N GLU A 102 -2.87 10.04 15.00
CA GLU A 102 -2.31 11.32 14.56
C GLU A 102 -1.35 11.13 13.39
N SER A 103 -0.48 10.11 13.43
CA SER A 103 0.40 9.77 12.30
C SER A 103 -0.37 9.37 11.03
N ILE A 104 -1.49 8.65 11.17
CA ILE A 104 -2.37 8.30 10.04
C ILE A 104 -3.07 9.53 9.44
N ASN A 105 -3.42 10.51 10.27
CA ASN A 105 -4.17 11.69 9.86
C ASN A 105 -3.30 12.80 9.25
N LYS A 106 -1.97 12.70 9.36
CA LYS A 106 -1.06 13.65 8.70
C LYS A 106 -1.22 13.55 7.18
N PRO A 107 -1.15 14.69 6.47
CA PRO A 107 -1.21 14.66 5.02
C PRO A 107 0.05 14.00 4.46
N ARG A 108 -0.12 13.31 3.33
CA ARG A 108 0.91 12.49 2.69
C ARG A 108 1.26 13.00 1.31
N PHE A 109 2.45 12.61 0.86
CA PHE A 109 2.89 12.84 -0.52
C PHE A 109 3.40 11.57 -1.20
N TYR A 110 3.42 11.57 -2.53
CA TYR A 110 3.88 10.46 -3.34
C TYR A 110 4.61 10.98 -4.57
N ASN A 111 5.78 10.43 -4.86
CA ASN A 111 6.53 10.70 -6.07
C ASN A 111 6.47 9.47 -7.01
N ASP A 112 6.03 9.66 -8.24
CA ASP A 112 5.94 8.60 -9.25
C ASP A 112 7.21 8.42 -10.11
N GLY A 113 8.25 9.21 -9.84
CA GLY A 113 9.49 9.29 -10.60
C GLY A 113 9.62 10.55 -11.46
N GLY A 114 8.57 11.36 -11.57
CA GLY A 114 8.63 12.65 -12.26
C GLY A 114 7.68 13.72 -11.71
N THR A 115 6.60 13.33 -11.04
CA THR A 115 5.61 14.24 -10.44
C THR A 115 5.41 13.90 -8.97
N ILE A 116 5.33 14.94 -8.13
CA ILE A 116 4.94 14.83 -6.72
C ILE A 116 3.44 15.10 -6.61
N PHE A 117 2.73 14.16 -6.00
CA PHE A 117 1.32 14.28 -5.63
C PHE A 117 1.24 14.44 -4.12
N TYR A 118 0.39 15.32 -3.61
CA TYR A 118 0.18 15.52 -2.17
C TYR A 118 -1.29 15.75 -1.85
N GLU A 119 -1.69 15.50 -0.59
CA GLU A 119 -3.06 15.69 -0.12
C GLU A 119 -3.38 17.18 0.08
N ASN A 120 -4.67 17.56 -0.01
CA ASN A 120 -5.13 18.97 0.00
C ASN A 120 -4.73 19.82 1.22
N ALA A 121 -4.21 19.21 2.29
CA ALA A 121 -3.73 19.90 3.47
C ALA A 121 -2.22 20.23 3.39
N MET A 122 -1.59 20.06 2.23
CA MET A 122 -0.23 20.48 1.91
C MET A 122 -0.23 21.49 0.76
N ASP A 123 0.84 22.27 0.66
CA ASP A 123 1.11 23.15 -0.48
C ASP A 123 2.52 22.93 -1.06
N ASP A 124 2.83 23.65 -2.15
CA ASP A 124 4.12 23.52 -2.85
C ASP A 124 5.32 23.80 -1.92
N ASN A 125 5.19 24.67 -0.92
CA ASN A 125 6.28 24.98 -0.01
C ASN A 125 6.60 23.80 0.93
N ASP A 126 5.61 22.96 1.25
CA ASP A 126 5.79 21.79 2.09
C ASP A 126 6.61 20.68 1.38
N VAL A 127 6.56 20.65 0.04
CA VAL A 127 7.22 19.62 -0.78
C VAL A 127 8.51 20.09 -1.47
N ASN A 128 8.71 21.42 -1.64
CA ASN A 128 9.90 22.01 -2.28
C ASN A 128 11.16 22.02 -1.38
N ILE A 129 11.24 21.11 -0.41
CA ILE A 129 12.39 20.92 0.48
C ILE A 129 13.33 19.78 0.01
N PHE A 130 12.99 19.13 -1.10
CA PHE A 130 13.76 18.08 -1.77
C PHE A 130 14.30 18.57 -3.11
#